data_AF-A0ABD4DUJ7-F1
#
_entry.id   AF-A0ABD4DUJ7-F1
#
_cell.length_a   1.000
_cell.length_b   1.000
_cell.length_c   1.000
_cell.angle_alpha   90.00
_cell.angle_beta   90.00
_cell.angle_gamma   90.00
#
_symmetry.space_group_name_H-M   'P 1'
#
loop_
_entity.id
_entity.type
_entity.pdbx_description
1 polymer ?
#
loop_
_entity_poly.entity_id
_entity_poly.type
_entity_poly.pdbx_seq_one_letter_code
_entity_poly.pdbx_strand_id
1 'polypeptide(L)'
;MPQDYHHGVRVIEINEGTRPIRTISTAVLGIVCTADDADATAFPLNTPVLLTNVVAALGKAGKKGTLRRTLDAIGRQTKPVTIVVRVAEGKDAAETNTNVIGAVTADGKYTGMKALLGAQSRFGVKPRILAAPGLDTQPVAAAFASIAQSLRAFAYVSANGAKTKEDAVAYRKQFSQREIMVIWPDFLAWDDTTNSTVVVPATAYAAGLRAKIDNDTGWHKTLSNVGVNGVTGISADVSWDLQDPATDAGFLNEQDVTTLVNRNGFRFWGSRTCSFDPLFAFENYTRTAQVIADSIAEAQMAIIDGPLNPSLPRDIIETINGKFREWTSQGYLIGGSAWYDPEPNTTDVLKSGKAYLDYEYTPVPPLENLMLRQRITDRYLADFAARVSA
;
A
#
# COMPACT_ATOMS: atom_id res chain seq x y z
N MET A 1 39.78 7.57 -27.59
CA MET A 1 40.90 6.62 -27.76
C MET A 1 42.11 7.21 -27.05
N PRO A 2 42.73 6.52 -26.08
CA PRO A 2 43.95 7.02 -25.44
C PRO A 2 45.12 6.90 -26.43
N GLN A 3 45.87 7.99 -26.56
CA GLN A 3 46.89 8.22 -27.58
C GLN A 3 48.32 8.01 -27.05
N ASP A 4 48.50 7.14 -26.06
CA ASP A 4 49.81 6.89 -25.42
C ASP A 4 50.27 5.45 -25.60
N TYR A 5 51.45 5.30 -26.19
CA TYR A 5 52.17 4.03 -26.36
C TYR A 5 52.37 3.35 -24.98
N HIS A 6 52.02 2.06 -24.89
CA HIS A 6 52.17 1.27 -23.67
C HIS A 6 52.75 -0.10 -23.96
N HIS A 7 53.79 -0.46 -23.19
CA HIS A 7 54.39 -1.79 -23.21
C HIS A 7 54.03 -2.50 -21.90
N GLY A 8 53.02 -3.38 -21.93
CA GLY A 8 52.50 -4.09 -20.75
C GLY A 8 51.08 -4.65 -20.97
N VAL A 9 50.57 -5.41 -20.00
CA VAL A 9 49.18 -5.90 -20.00
C VAL A 9 48.30 -4.89 -19.28
N ARG A 10 47.26 -4.40 -19.97
CA ARG A 10 46.19 -3.62 -19.35
C ARG A 10 45.00 -4.53 -19.12
N VAL A 11 44.47 -4.51 -17.90
CA VAL A 11 43.14 -5.04 -17.61
C VAL A 11 42.22 -3.84 -17.54
N ILE A 12 41.26 -3.78 -18.46
CA ILE A 12 40.15 -2.84 -18.40
C ILE A 12 38.96 -3.68 -17.95
N GLU A 13 38.32 -3.26 -16.87
CA GLU A 13 37.08 -3.87 -16.43
C GLU A 13 35.96 -3.40 -17.37
N ILE A 14 35.56 -4.28 -18.29
CA ILE A 14 34.44 -4.03 -19.20
C ILE A 14 33.17 -4.46 -18.47
N ASN A 15 32.46 -3.48 -17.92
CA ASN A 15 31.17 -3.69 -17.26
C ASN A 15 30.01 -3.56 -18.26
N GLU A 16 30.04 -4.38 -19.31
CA GLU A 16 28.99 -4.49 -20.34
C GLU A 16 28.05 -5.65 -19.96
N GLY A 17 26.93 -5.30 -19.32
CA GLY A 17 25.91 -6.27 -18.94
C GLY A 17 24.60 -5.60 -18.57
N THR A 18 23.49 -6.27 -18.82
CA THR A 18 22.16 -5.79 -18.42
C THR A 18 22.08 -5.74 -16.90
N ARG A 19 21.69 -4.57 -16.37
CA ARG A 19 21.55 -4.37 -14.92
C ARG A 19 20.17 -4.84 -14.50
N PRO A 20 20.04 -5.86 -13.62
CA PRO A 20 18.73 -6.37 -13.24
C PRO A 20 17.94 -5.32 -12.46
N ILE A 21 16.66 -5.17 -12.80
CA ILE A 21 15.74 -4.32 -12.04
C ILE A 21 15.42 -4.99 -10.70
N ARG A 22 15.76 -4.31 -9.61
CA ARG A 22 15.32 -4.71 -8.27
C ARG A 22 13.93 -4.16 -8.02
N THR A 23 13.05 -5.00 -7.50
CA THR A 23 11.75 -4.54 -7.01
C THR A 23 11.96 -3.71 -5.75
N ILE A 24 11.29 -2.56 -5.68
CA ILE A 24 11.35 -1.68 -4.51
C ILE A 24 10.77 -2.35 -3.26
N SER A 25 11.17 -1.88 -2.08
CA SER A 25 10.52 -2.30 -0.84
C SER A 25 9.10 -1.70 -0.75
N THR A 26 8.09 -2.57 -0.65
CA THR A 26 6.68 -2.16 -0.62
C THR A 26 6.08 -2.16 0.80
N ALA A 27 6.75 -2.81 1.75
CA ALA A 27 6.35 -2.98 3.14
C ALA A 27 6.95 -1.93 4.09
N VAL A 28 7.02 -0.66 3.65
CA VAL A 28 7.47 0.48 4.47
C VAL A 28 6.27 1.31 4.89
N LEU A 29 6.05 1.42 6.20
CA LEU A 29 4.92 2.17 6.76
C LEU A 29 5.30 3.64 7.01
N GLY A 30 4.36 4.55 6.79
CA GLY A 30 4.40 5.94 7.20
C GLY A 30 3.22 6.22 8.12
N ILE A 31 3.49 6.41 9.40
CA ILE A 31 2.46 6.52 10.44
C ILE A 31 2.54 7.89 11.11
N VAL A 32 1.38 8.52 11.29
CA VAL A 32 1.25 9.76 12.09
C VAL A 32 0.44 9.48 13.34
N CYS A 33 0.99 9.83 14.49
CA CYS A 33 0.36 9.56 15.79
C CYS A 33 0.53 10.73 16.77
N THR A 34 -0.32 10.76 17.79
CA THR A 34 -0.12 11.58 19.00
C THR A 34 0.41 10.69 20.13
N ALA A 35 1.20 11.27 21.02
CA ALA A 35 1.60 10.64 22.29
C ALA A 35 2.40 11.62 23.15
N ASP A 36 1.73 12.39 24.00
CA ASP A 36 2.39 13.43 24.80
C ASP A 36 3.41 12.87 25.81
N ASP A 37 3.22 11.64 26.27
CA ASP A 37 4.08 10.95 27.23
C ASP A 37 5.13 10.02 26.57
N ALA A 38 5.26 10.04 25.24
CA ALA A 38 6.35 9.36 24.56
C ALA A 38 7.70 10.04 24.84
N ASP A 39 8.77 9.24 24.85
CA ASP A 39 10.14 9.73 25.00
C ASP A 39 10.44 10.77 23.92
N ALA A 40 10.68 12.02 24.33
CA ALA A 40 10.86 13.13 23.41
C ALA A 40 12.15 13.06 22.58
N THR A 41 13.14 12.28 23.04
CA THR A 41 14.39 12.05 22.31
C THR A 41 14.20 10.96 21.26
N ALA A 42 13.47 9.90 21.60
CA ALA A 42 13.17 8.81 20.67
C ALA A 42 12.11 9.20 19.64
N PHE A 43 11.12 10.00 20.03
CA PHE A 43 10.02 10.46 19.18
C PHE A 43 9.90 11.99 19.22
N PRO A 44 10.86 12.76 18.70
CA PRO A 44 10.75 14.22 18.64
C PRO A 44 9.52 14.67 17.85
N LEU A 45 8.87 15.75 18.31
CA LEU A 45 7.70 16.30 17.62
C LEU A 45 8.03 16.72 16.18
N ASN A 46 7.09 16.46 15.26
CA ASN A 46 7.14 16.87 13.86
C ASN A 46 8.44 16.45 13.15
N THR A 47 9.03 15.35 13.58
CA THR A 47 10.31 14.86 13.08
C THR A 47 10.15 13.37 12.81
N PRO A 48 10.31 12.92 11.55
CA PRO A 48 10.14 11.52 11.23
C PRO A 48 11.26 10.69 11.88
N VAL A 49 10.89 9.52 12.41
CA VAL A 49 11.79 8.57 13.06
C VAL A 49 11.64 7.22 12.38
N LEU A 50 12.76 6.66 11.94
CA LEU A 50 12.82 5.33 11.36
C LEU A 50 12.84 4.26 12.47
N LEU A 51 11.86 3.38 12.48
CA LEU A 51 11.80 2.20 13.33
C LEU A 51 12.08 0.96 12.49
N THR A 52 13.13 0.21 12.85
CA THR A 52 13.41 -1.11 12.27
C THR A 52 12.71 -2.24 13.02
N ASN A 53 12.25 -1.97 14.25
CA ASN A 53 11.50 -2.91 15.07
C ASN A 53 10.43 -2.14 15.87
N VAL A 54 9.17 -2.27 15.44
CA VAL A 54 8.03 -1.62 16.08
C VAL A 54 7.77 -2.09 17.52
N VAL A 55 8.06 -3.37 17.82
CA VAL A 55 7.82 -3.95 19.15
C VAL A 55 8.81 -3.40 20.17
N ALA A 56 10.09 -3.27 19.81
CA ALA A 56 11.10 -2.67 20.68
C ALA A 56 10.79 -1.18 20.98
N ALA A 57 10.18 -0.50 20.02
CA ALA A 57 9.84 0.91 20.15
C ALA A 57 8.68 1.18 21.13
N LEU A 58 7.86 0.16 21.46
CA LEU A 58 6.75 0.27 22.43
C LEU A 58 7.21 0.77 23.80
N GLY A 59 8.41 0.38 24.24
CA GLY A 59 8.95 0.80 25.54
C GLY A 59 9.15 2.32 25.66
N LYS A 60 9.22 3.04 24.52
CA LYS A 60 9.42 4.50 24.46
C LYS A 60 8.22 5.26 23.88
N ALA A 61 7.16 4.54 23.51
CA ALA A 61 5.99 5.08 22.82
C ALA A 61 5.00 5.83 23.73
N GLY A 62 5.26 5.86 25.05
CA GLY A 62 4.30 6.38 26.03
C GLY A 62 3.10 5.43 26.21
N LYS A 63 2.09 5.87 26.95
CA LYS A 63 0.82 5.17 27.18
C LYS A 63 -0.39 6.00 26.74
N LYS A 64 -0.22 7.31 26.54
CA LYS A 64 -1.26 8.23 26.06
C LYS A 64 -1.23 8.37 24.53
N GLY A 65 -2.32 8.91 23.98
CA GLY A 65 -2.47 9.12 22.54
C GLY A 65 -2.61 7.82 21.75
N THR A 66 -2.26 7.87 20.47
CA THR A 66 -2.47 6.77 19.51
C THR A 66 -1.21 5.95 19.20
N LEU A 67 -0.01 6.45 19.56
CA LEU A 67 1.26 5.86 19.14
C LEU A 67 1.45 4.41 19.62
N ARG A 68 1.37 4.17 20.93
CA ARG A 68 1.59 2.83 21.51
C ARG A 68 0.62 1.80 20.92
N ARG A 69 -0.66 2.13 20.86
CA ARG A 69 -1.71 1.25 20.32
C ARG A 69 -1.49 0.94 18.84
N THR A 70 -1.07 1.94 18.07
CA THR A 70 -0.75 1.76 16.65
C THR A 70 0.44 0.83 16.44
N LEU A 71 1.53 1.05 17.17
CA LEU A 71 2.72 0.21 17.08
C LEU A 71 2.45 -1.22 17.55
N ASP A 72 1.62 -1.41 18.58
CA ASP A 72 1.24 -2.74 19.07
C ASP A 72 0.37 -3.47 18.05
N ALA A 73 -0.65 -2.79 17.48
CA ALA A 73 -1.49 -3.35 16.41
C ALA A 73 -0.68 -3.78 15.18
N ILE A 74 0.29 -2.96 14.74
CA ILE A 74 1.21 -3.31 13.65
C ILE A 74 2.06 -4.52 14.06
N GLY A 75 2.66 -4.47 15.26
CA GLY A 75 3.52 -5.52 15.82
C GLY A 75 2.86 -6.89 15.96
N ARG A 76 1.53 -6.92 16.18
CA ARG A 76 0.71 -8.15 16.20
C ARG A 76 0.59 -8.81 14.83
N GLN A 77 0.69 -8.04 13.73
CA GLN A 77 0.67 -8.60 12.37
C GLN A 77 2.08 -8.96 11.90
N THR A 78 3.00 -7.99 11.93
CA THR A 78 4.38 -8.15 11.47
C THR A 78 5.29 -7.06 12.07
N LYS A 79 6.58 -7.08 11.72
CA LYS A 79 7.58 -6.10 12.20
C LYS A 79 8.19 -5.33 11.02
N PRO A 80 7.41 -4.46 10.35
CA PRO A 80 7.89 -3.78 9.17
C PRO A 80 8.74 -2.56 9.52
N VAL A 81 9.55 -2.11 8.57
CA VAL A 81 10.21 -0.81 8.66
C VAL A 81 9.11 0.25 8.69
N THR A 82 9.11 1.08 9.74
CA THR A 82 8.04 2.05 10.00
C THR A 82 8.62 3.42 10.26
N ILE A 83 8.18 4.42 9.51
CA ILE A 83 8.52 5.81 9.73
C ILE A 83 7.38 6.43 10.54
N VAL A 84 7.68 6.83 11.77
CA VAL A 84 6.71 7.45 12.67
C VAL A 84 6.95 8.96 12.71
N VAL A 85 5.87 9.73 12.56
CA VAL A 85 5.86 11.16 12.88
C VAL A 85 4.94 11.38 14.07
N ARG A 86 5.52 11.78 15.20
CA ARG A 86 4.75 12.19 16.37
C ARG A 86 4.34 13.65 16.23
N VAL A 87 3.05 13.94 16.41
CA VAL A 87 2.50 15.29 16.46
C VAL A 87 1.93 15.58 17.85
N ALA A 88 1.84 16.86 18.19
CA ALA A 88 1.24 17.29 19.45
C ALA A 88 -0.29 17.23 19.37
N GLU A 89 -0.94 16.83 20.45
CA GLU A 89 -2.38 17.03 20.59
C GLU A 89 -2.67 18.53 20.67
N GLY A 90 -3.69 18.98 19.93
CA GLY A 90 -4.19 20.34 20.02
C GLY A 90 -5.08 20.54 21.24
N LYS A 91 -5.46 21.78 21.53
CA LYS A 91 -6.44 22.10 22.59
C LYS A 91 -7.82 21.52 22.27
N ASP A 92 -8.11 21.33 20.99
CA ASP A 92 -9.32 20.71 20.48
C ASP A 92 -9.03 19.78 19.28
N ALA A 93 -10.08 19.14 18.77
CA ALA A 93 -9.97 18.23 17.64
C ALA A 93 -9.56 18.94 16.33
N ALA A 94 -9.92 20.21 16.14
CA ALA A 94 -9.59 20.96 14.93
C ALA A 94 -8.10 21.33 14.89
N GLU A 95 -7.55 21.78 16.02
CA GLU A 95 -6.12 22.04 16.17
C GLU A 95 -5.32 20.73 16.06
N THR A 96 -5.82 19.62 16.62
CA THR A 96 -5.19 18.30 16.44
C THR A 96 -5.16 17.88 14.98
N ASN A 97 -6.27 18.03 14.23
CA ASN A 97 -6.30 17.76 12.80
C ASN A 97 -5.28 18.61 12.03
N THR A 98 -5.15 19.89 12.39
CA THR A 98 -4.16 20.80 11.79
C THR A 98 -2.73 20.32 12.04
N ASN A 99 -2.43 19.89 13.27
CA ASN A 99 -1.11 19.34 13.62
C ASN A 99 -0.81 18.04 12.88
N VAL A 100 -1.81 17.15 12.72
CA VAL A 100 -1.68 15.89 11.98
C VAL A 100 -1.43 16.15 10.49
N ILE A 101 -2.21 17.03 9.84
CA ILE A 101 -2.03 17.43 8.44
C ILE A 101 -0.64 18.07 8.25
N GLY A 102 -0.27 18.95 9.18
CA GLY A 102 1.00 19.64 9.18
C GLY A 102 1.14 20.73 8.13
N ALA A 103 2.26 21.43 8.21
CA ALA A 103 2.60 22.60 7.43
C ALA A 103 4.06 22.53 6.96
N VAL A 104 4.43 23.53 6.17
CA VAL A 104 5.84 23.85 5.89
C VAL A 104 6.15 25.08 6.73
N THR A 105 7.13 25.00 7.62
CA THR A 105 7.56 26.17 8.40
C THR A 105 8.29 27.16 7.49
N ALA A 106 8.47 28.40 7.95
CA ALA A 106 9.23 29.41 7.19
C ALA A 106 10.66 28.94 6.85
N ASP A 107 11.25 28.09 7.70
CA ASP A 107 12.57 27.48 7.50
C ASP A 107 12.54 26.27 6.53
N GLY A 108 11.40 25.99 5.90
CA GLY A 108 11.23 24.87 4.96
C GLY A 108 11.06 23.50 5.63
N LYS A 109 10.87 23.44 6.96
CA LYS A 109 10.68 22.15 7.66
C LYS A 109 9.26 21.64 7.45
N TYR A 110 9.13 20.40 6.97
CA TYR A 110 7.86 19.69 6.92
C TYR A 110 7.45 19.20 8.31
N THR A 111 6.18 19.42 8.69
CA THR A 111 5.56 18.92 9.93
C THR A 111 4.39 17.98 9.64
N GLY A 112 3.87 17.28 10.66
CA GLY A 112 2.77 16.33 10.50
C GLY A 112 3.01 15.28 9.42
N MET A 113 1.96 14.89 8.70
CA MET A 113 2.06 13.93 7.59
C MET A 113 2.94 14.40 6.43
N LYS A 114 3.10 15.71 6.21
CA LYS A 114 4.01 16.23 5.18
C LYS A 114 5.46 15.85 5.46
N ALA A 115 5.83 15.62 6.72
CA ALA A 115 7.17 15.17 7.08
C ALA A 115 7.52 13.78 6.51
N LEU A 116 6.53 12.98 6.12
CA LEU A 116 6.73 11.70 5.44
C LEU A 116 7.31 11.86 4.03
N LEU A 117 7.11 13.02 3.38
CA LEU A 117 7.66 13.32 2.05
C LEU A 117 9.19 13.35 2.06
N GLY A 118 9.80 13.79 3.16
CA GLY A 118 11.25 13.87 3.32
C GLY A 118 11.93 12.56 3.72
N ALA A 119 11.16 11.47 3.88
CA ALA A 119 11.69 10.24 4.45
C ALA A 119 12.72 9.54 3.54
N GLN A 120 12.50 9.55 2.22
CA GLN A 120 13.43 8.94 1.26
C GLN A 120 14.80 9.62 1.30
N SER A 121 14.84 10.94 1.28
CA SER A 121 16.11 11.70 1.33
C SER A 121 16.83 11.54 2.67
N ARG A 122 16.09 11.38 3.77
CA ARG A 122 16.65 11.30 5.12
C ARG A 122 17.11 9.90 5.51
N PHE A 123 16.38 8.87 5.10
CA PHE A 123 16.56 7.49 5.57
C PHE A 123 16.84 6.50 4.45
N GLY A 124 16.80 6.92 3.19
CA GLY A 124 16.94 6.03 2.03
C GLY A 124 15.73 5.13 1.79
N VAL A 125 14.64 5.30 2.54
CA VAL A 125 13.43 4.48 2.42
C VAL A 125 12.18 5.36 2.25
N LYS A 126 11.31 4.96 1.32
CA LYS A 126 10.08 5.68 1.00
C LYS A 126 8.87 4.94 1.58
N PRO A 127 8.02 5.59 2.40
CA PRO A 127 6.82 4.93 2.93
C PRO A 127 5.80 4.68 1.81
N ARG A 128 5.28 3.45 1.76
CA ARG A 128 4.32 2.95 0.74
C ARG A 128 2.95 2.62 1.30
N ILE A 129 2.85 2.56 2.62
CA ILE A 129 1.63 2.25 3.36
C ILE A 129 1.45 3.38 4.37
N LEU A 130 0.37 4.16 4.26
CA LEU A 130 0.13 5.33 5.10
C LEU A 130 -1.09 5.11 5.99
N ALA A 131 -1.02 5.57 7.23
CA ALA A 131 -2.17 5.65 8.12
C ALA A 131 -1.94 6.70 9.22
N ALA A 132 -3.03 7.28 9.73
CA ALA A 132 -3.03 8.01 11.01
C ALA A 132 -4.11 7.42 11.92
N PRO A 133 -3.88 6.22 12.50
CA PRO A 133 -4.95 5.47 13.14
C PRO A 133 -5.57 6.22 14.33
N GLY A 134 -6.89 6.43 14.29
CA GLY A 134 -7.64 7.17 15.29
C GLY A 134 -7.56 8.70 15.17
N LEU A 135 -6.82 9.22 14.17
CA LEU A 135 -6.67 10.65 13.87
C LEU A 135 -7.09 10.98 12.43
N ASP A 136 -7.58 9.99 11.70
CA ASP A 136 -7.97 9.99 10.30
C ASP A 136 -9.37 10.58 10.06
N THR A 137 -9.62 11.74 10.66
CA THR A 137 -10.81 12.57 10.39
C THR A 137 -10.91 12.94 8.91
N GLN A 138 -12.08 13.36 8.44
CA GLN A 138 -12.28 13.80 7.04
C GLN A 138 -11.17 14.73 6.50
N PRO A 139 -10.79 15.84 7.17
CA PRO A 139 -9.75 16.72 6.63
C PRO A 139 -8.37 16.05 6.58
N VAL A 140 -8.08 15.14 7.52
CA VAL A 140 -6.82 14.36 7.55
C VAL A 140 -6.81 13.33 6.42
N ALA A 141 -7.91 12.61 6.20
CA ALA A 141 -8.05 11.66 5.09
C ALA A 141 -7.93 12.36 3.72
N ALA A 142 -8.52 13.55 3.56
CA ALA A 142 -8.38 14.34 2.34
C ALA A 142 -6.93 14.78 2.10
N ALA A 143 -6.21 15.19 3.16
CA ALA A 143 -4.80 15.53 3.07
C ALA A 143 -3.93 14.30 2.72
N PHE A 144 -4.25 13.12 3.27
CA PHE A 144 -3.58 11.86 2.89
C PHE A 144 -3.67 11.57 1.41
N ALA A 145 -4.77 11.90 0.73
CA ALA A 145 -4.91 11.68 -0.71
C ALA A 145 -3.75 12.31 -1.50
N SER A 146 -3.47 13.60 -1.23
CA SER A 146 -2.41 14.35 -1.91
C SER A 146 -0.99 13.83 -1.60
N ILE A 147 -0.78 13.40 -0.36
CA ILE A 147 0.52 12.87 0.08
C ILE A 147 0.73 11.47 -0.48
N ALA A 148 -0.30 10.63 -0.49
CA ALA A 148 -0.25 9.28 -1.04
C ALA A 148 0.04 9.32 -2.54
N GLN A 149 -0.53 10.26 -3.30
CA GLN A 149 -0.21 10.48 -4.70
C GLN A 149 1.26 10.88 -4.91
N SER A 150 1.74 11.85 -4.13
CA SER A 150 3.13 12.33 -4.20
C SER A 150 4.14 11.23 -3.84
N LEU A 151 3.82 10.41 -2.84
CA LEU A 151 4.64 9.28 -2.43
C LEU A 151 4.42 8.03 -3.28
N ARG A 152 3.44 7.98 -4.18
CA ARG A 152 3.00 6.73 -4.81
C ARG A 152 2.84 5.64 -3.74
N ALA A 153 2.06 5.98 -2.72
CA ALA A 153 1.77 5.16 -1.56
C ALA A 153 0.27 4.90 -1.49
N PHE A 154 -0.14 4.04 -0.56
CA PHE A 154 -1.54 3.68 -0.35
C PHE A 154 -1.93 4.01 1.10
N ALA A 155 -3.05 4.72 1.29
CA ALA A 155 -3.52 5.18 2.58
C ALA A 155 -4.76 4.40 3.04
N TYR A 156 -4.69 3.86 4.26
CA TYR A 156 -5.86 3.28 4.94
C TYR A 156 -6.45 4.32 5.88
N VAL A 157 -7.73 4.64 5.69
CA VAL A 157 -8.46 5.62 6.49
C VAL A 157 -9.73 5.00 7.06
N SER A 158 -10.05 5.32 8.31
CA SER A 158 -11.31 4.94 8.92
C SER A 158 -12.41 5.87 8.41
N ALA A 159 -13.64 5.37 8.36
CA ALA A 159 -14.82 6.24 8.24
C ALA A 159 -15.04 6.97 9.59
N ASN A 160 -14.14 7.89 9.92
CA ASN A 160 -14.07 8.51 11.22
C ASN A 160 -15.37 9.25 11.57
N GLY A 161 -15.92 8.96 12.75
CA GLY A 161 -17.18 9.54 13.23
C GLY A 161 -18.45 8.83 12.72
N ALA A 162 -18.34 7.88 11.79
CA ALA A 162 -19.48 7.10 11.31
C ALA A 162 -19.95 6.10 12.38
N LYS A 163 -21.23 6.19 12.77
CA LYS A 163 -21.85 5.25 13.72
C LYS A 163 -22.63 4.15 13.02
N THR A 164 -23.11 4.41 11.81
CA THR A 164 -23.87 3.48 10.99
C THR A 164 -23.16 3.18 9.68
N LYS A 165 -23.61 2.12 9.01
CA LYS A 165 -23.15 1.78 7.65
C LYS A 165 -23.48 2.89 6.64
N GLU A 166 -24.61 3.57 6.80
CA GLU A 166 -25.02 4.69 5.95
C GLU A 166 -24.10 5.91 6.11
N ASP A 167 -23.69 6.21 7.34
CA ASP A 167 -22.71 7.28 7.63
C ASP A 167 -21.36 6.97 6.96
N ALA A 168 -20.93 5.71 7.01
CA ALA A 168 -19.69 5.26 6.39
C ALA A 168 -19.72 5.41 4.86
N VAL A 169 -20.85 5.07 4.23
CA VAL A 169 -21.07 5.30 2.79
C VAL A 169 -21.08 6.79 2.46
N ALA A 170 -21.74 7.62 3.28
CA ALA A 170 -21.75 9.07 3.10
C ALA A 170 -20.35 9.68 3.22
N TYR A 171 -19.52 9.16 4.14
CA TYR A 171 -18.11 9.54 4.27
C TYR A 171 -17.31 9.15 3.03
N ARG A 172 -17.44 7.91 2.56
CA ARG A 172 -16.73 7.41 1.36
C ARG A 172 -17.02 8.22 0.10
N LYS A 173 -18.25 8.72 -0.08
CA LYS A 173 -18.63 9.56 -1.23
C LYS A 173 -17.85 10.88 -1.36
N GLN A 174 -17.12 11.28 -0.32
CA GLN A 174 -16.33 12.51 -0.31
C GLN A 174 -14.94 12.34 -0.96
N PHE A 175 -14.56 11.12 -1.33
CA PHE A 175 -13.26 10.77 -1.91
C PHE A 175 -13.40 10.18 -3.31
N SER A 176 -12.40 10.43 -4.16
CA SER A 176 -12.32 9.91 -5.53
C SER A 176 -10.95 9.34 -5.89
N GLN A 177 -10.04 9.29 -4.92
CA GLN A 177 -8.63 8.95 -5.12
C GLN A 177 -8.40 7.44 -4.99
N ARG A 178 -7.74 6.87 -5.99
CA ARG A 178 -7.39 5.44 -6.06
C ARG A 178 -6.39 5.00 -4.98
N GLU A 179 -5.71 5.94 -4.34
CA GLU A 179 -4.74 5.72 -3.27
C GLU A 179 -5.38 5.56 -1.88
N ILE A 180 -6.69 5.78 -1.75
CA ILE A 180 -7.41 5.71 -0.47
C ILE A 180 -8.29 4.47 -0.41
N MET A 181 -8.28 3.79 0.73
CA MET A 181 -9.25 2.77 1.10
C MET A 181 -9.92 3.14 2.43
N VAL A 182 -11.24 3.30 2.40
CA VAL A 182 -12.06 3.57 3.58
C VAL A 182 -12.43 2.25 4.24
N ILE A 183 -12.22 2.19 5.56
CA ILE A 183 -12.52 1.02 6.39
C ILE A 183 -13.56 1.39 7.45
N TRP A 184 -14.58 0.54 7.59
CA TRP A 184 -15.55 0.63 8.68
C TRP A 184 -16.15 -0.75 8.99
N PRO A 185 -16.31 -1.14 10.27
CA PRO A 185 -16.04 -0.38 11.49
C PRO A 185 -14.61 -0.64 12.01
N ASP A 186 -14.39 -0.52 13.33
CA ASP A 186 -13.12 -0.80 14.01
C ASP A 186 -13.10 -2.19 14.66
N PHE A 187 -11.94 -2.60 15.17
CA PHE A 187 -11.81 -3.84 15.95
C PHE A 187 -11.97 -3.58 17.45
N LEU A 188 -12.24 -4.65 18.19
CA LEU A 188 -12.09 -4.71 19.63
C LEU A 188 -10.83 -5.54 19.95
N ALA A 189 -10.03 -5.10 20.91
CA ALA A 189 -8.87 -5.85 21.38
C ALA A 189 -8.59 -5.60 22.87
N TRP A 190 -7.91 -6.55 23.51
CA TRP A 190 -7.43 -6.38 24.88
C TRP A 190 -6.29 -5.35 24.96
N ASP A 191 -6.48 -4.32 25.78
CA ASP A 191 -5.47 -3.31 26.12
C ASP A 191 -4.83 -3.69 27.48
N ASP A 192 -3.51 -3.92 27.45
CA ASP A 192 -2.70 -4.30 28.61
C ASP A 192 -2.56 -3.18 29.65
N THR A 193 -2.83 -1.94 29.24
CA THR A 193 -2.66 -0.75 30.07
C THR A 193 -3.93 -0.47 30.87
N THR A 194 -5.11 -0.67 30.26
CA THR A 194 -6.41 -0.51 30.92
C THR A 194 -6.97 -1.82 31.47
N ASN A 195 -6.38 -2.96 31.12
CA ASN A 195 -6.86 -4.31 31.46
C ASN A 195 -8.32 -4.53 31.06
N SER A 196 -8.67 -4.08 29.85
CA SER A 196 -10.02 -4.18 29.32
C SER A 196 -10.01 -4.30 27.81
N THR A 197 -11.10 -4.83 27.26
CA THR A 197 -11.33 -4.78 25.81
C THR A 197 -11.72 -3.37 25.42
N VAL A 198 -10.96 -2.78 24.50
CA VAL A 198 -11.18 -1.42 23.98
C VAL A 198 -11.34 -1.44 22.46
N VAL A 199 -11.96 -0.39 21.92
CA VAL A 199 -11.98 -0.15 20.48
C VAL A 199 -10.57 0.23 20.02
N VAL A 200 -10.10 -0.45 18.99
CA VAL A 200 -8.78 -0.22 18.38
C VAL A 200 -8.94 0.06 16.89
N PRO A 201 -8.21 1.05 16.35
CA PRO A 201 -8.38 1.45 14.96
C PRO A 201 -8.06 0.33 13.97
N ALA A 202 -9.01 -0.03 13.11
CA ALA A 202 -8.81 -1.06 12.08
C ALA A 202 -7.72 -0.66 11.07
N THR A 203 -7.50 0.64 10.85
CA THR A 203 -6.44 1.15 9.96
C THR A 203 -5.03 0.80 10.43
N ALA A 204 -4.77 0.70 11.74
CA ALA A 204 -3.47 0.26 12.25
C ALA A 204 -3.22 -1.22 11.92
N TYR A 205 -4.24 -2.06 12.10
CA TYR A 205 -4.20 -3.48 11.74
C TYR A 205 -4.08 -3.67 10.22
N ALA A 206 -4.78 -2.84 9.43
CA ALA A 206 -4.71 -2.87 7.97
C ALA A 206 -3.28 -2.53 7.49
N ALA A 207 -2.66 -1.49 8.03
CA ALA A 207 -1.29 -1.10 7.68
C ALA A 207 -0.26 -2.20 8.01
N GLY A 208 -0.36 -2.79 9.21
CA GLY A 208 0.51 -3.90 9.61
C GLY A 208 0.29 -5.16 8.78
N LEU A 209 -0.97 -5.50 8.51
CA LEU A 209 -1.32 -6.67 7.72
C LEU A 209 -0.92 -6.50 6.25
N ARG A 210 -1.05 -5.29 5.69
CA ARG A 210 -0.58 -4.98 4.34
C ARG A 210 0.91 -5.24 4.19
N ALA A 211 1.72 -4.78 5.13
CA ALA A 211 3.14 -5.08 5.12
C ALA A 211 3.45 -6.58 5.27
N LYS A 212 2.64 -7.31 6.04
CA LYS A 212 2.78 -8.75 6.15
C LYS A 212 2.50 -9.44 4.81
N ILE A 213 1.38 -9.10 4.17
CA ILE A 213 1.01 -9.68 2.88
C ILE A 213 2.09 -9.36 1.84
N ASP A 214 2.60 -8.13 1.83
CA ASP A 214 3.68 -7.74 0.90
C ASP A 214 4.95 -8.58 1.05
N ASN A 215 5.32 -8.95 2.27
CA ASN A 215 6.50 -9.80 2.52
C ASN A 215 6.23 -11.29 2.26
N ASP A 216 5.07 -11.79 2.69
CA ASP A 216 4.77 -13.22 2.68
C ASP A 216 4.21 -13.70 1.33
N THR A 217 3.54 -12.83 0.59
CA THR A 217 2.84 -13.15 -0.67
C THR A 217 3.18 -12.16 -1.79
N GLY A 218 3.20 -10.87 -1.48
CA GLY A 218 3.49 -9.76 -2.37
C GLY A 218 2.34 -8.78 -2.57
N TRP A 219 2.64 -7.67 -3.23
CA TRP A 219 1.70 -6.53 -3.41
C TRP A 219 0.46 -6.86 -4.24
N HIS A 220 0.52 -7.93 -5.05
CA HIS A 220 -0.56 -8.36 -5.93
C HIS A 220 -1.77 -8.94 -5.17
N LYS A 221 -1.58 -9.44 -3.94
CA LYS A 221 -2.66 -9.94 -3.09
C LYS A 221 -3.29 -8.78 -2.31
N THR A 222 -4.61 -8.65 -2.35
CA THR A 222 -5.37 -7.64 -1.58
C THR A 222 -5.46 -7.96 -0.09
N LEU A 223 -5.77 -6.96 0.72
CA LEU A 223 -6.01 -7.07 2.17
C LEU A 223 -7.18 -8.02 2.51
N SER A 224 -8.15 -8.13 1.59
CA SER A 224 -9.38 -8.91 1.77
C SER A 224 -9.14 -10.39 2.04
N ASN A 225 -9.96 -10.96 2.93
CA ASN A 225 -10.00 -12.37 3.32
C ASN A 225 -8.70 -12.90 3.96
N VAL A 226 -7.89 -12.02 4.57
CA VAL A 226 -6.69 -12.41 5.34
C VAL A 226 -7.00 -12.32 6.84
N GLY A 227 -6.58 -13.33 7.60
CA GLY A 227 -6.79 -13.39 9.05
C GLY A 227 -6.03 -12.31 9.80
N VAL A 228 -6.71 -11.67 10.75
CA VAL A 228 -6.16 -10.59 11.59
C VAL A 228 -5.80 -11.15 12.97
N ASN A 229 -4.56 -10.91 13.40
CA ASN A 229 -4.08 -11.35 14.71
C ASN A 229 -4.43 -10.36 15.82
N GLY A 230 -4.73 -10.88 17.01
CA GLY A 230 -4.80 -10.07 18.24
C GLY A 230 -6.03 -9.18 18.37
N VAL A 231 -7.10 -9.47 17.64
CA VAL A 231 -8.41 -8.84 17.80
C VAL A 231 -9.40 -9.84 18.40
N THR A 232 -10.34 -9.34 19.19
CA THR A 232 -11.32 -10.15 19.96
C THR A 232 -12.75 -9.89 19.53
N GLY A 233 -13.00 -8.87 18.71
CA GLY A 233 -14.34 -8.48 18.28
C GLY A 233 -14.31 -7.40 17.21
N ILE A 234 -15.49 -7.02 16.74
CA ILE A 234 -15.73 -5.90 15.83
C ILE A 234 -16.53 -4.85 16.63
N SER A 235 -16.24 -3.57 16.43
CA SER A 235 -16.80 -2.49 17.25
C SER A 235 -18.27 -2.17 16.94
N ALA A 236 -18.78 -2.62 15.79
CA ALA A 236 -20.17 -2.51 15.38
C ALA A 236 -20.62 -3.82 14.75
N ASP A 237 -21.90 -4.15 14.90
CA ASP A 237 -22.48 -5.32 14.26
C ASP A 237 -22.55 -5.13 12.75
N VAL A 238 -22.00 -6.09 12.01
CA VAL A 238 -22.04 -6.14 10.55
C VAL A 238 -22.56 -7.51 10.17
N SER A 239 -23.79 -7.59 9.65
CA SER A 239 -24.29 -8.83 9.09
C SER A 239 -23.48 -9.21 7.85
N TRP A 240 -23.17 -10.50 7.74
CA TRP A 240 -22.43 -11.08 6.64
C TRP A 240 -22.84 -12.53 6.45
N ASP A 241 -22.99 -12.92 5.20
CA ASP A 241 -23.20 -14.28 4.74
C ASP A 241 -22.33 -14.50 3.49
N LEU A 242 -21.95 -15.74 3.21
CA LEU A 242 -21.10 -16.05 2.06
C LEU A 242 -21.87 -16.07 0.74
N GLN A 243 -23.13 -16.45 0.76
CA GLN A 243 -23.96 -16.65 -0.41
C GLN A 243 -24.97 -15.53 -0.60
N ASP A 244 -25.46 -14.94 0.50
CA ASP A 244 -26.42 -13.85 0.44
C ASP A 244 -25.73 -12.48 0.28
N PRO A 245 -25.92 -11.79 -0.86
CA PRO A 245 -25.42 -10.43 -1.03
C PRO A 245 -26.19 -9.39 -0.22
N ALA A 246 -27.40 -9.68 0.26
CA ALA A 246 -28.27 -8.76 1.00
C ALA A 246 -27.85 -8.63 2.48
N THR A 247 -26.59 -8.30 2.70
CA THR A 247 -25.96 -8.16 4.02
C THR A 247 -25.37 -6.77 4.21
N ASP A 248 -25.12 -6.35 5.45
CA ASP A 248 -24.46 -5.06 5.72
C ASP A 248 -23.09 -4.99 5.05
N ALA A 249 -22.36 -6.11 5.08
CA ALA A 249 -21.09 -6.22 4.40
C ALA A 249 -21.21 -6.12 2.87
N GLY A 250 -22.26 -6.69 2.28
CA GLY A 250 -22.57 -6.54 0.85
C GLY A 250 -22.86 -5.09 0.49
N PHE A 251 -23.73 -4.43 1.25
CA PHE A 251 -24.09 -3.02 1.08
C PHE A 251 -22.86 -2.08 1.17
N LEU A 252 -21.99 -2.29 2.17
CA LEU A 252 -20.77 -1.49 2.33
C LEU A 252 -19.81 -1.69 1.14
N ASN A 253 -19.58 -2.94 0.73
CA ASN A 253 -18.63 -3.25 -0.34
C ASN A 253 -19.12 -2.78 -1.71
N GLU A 254 -20.44 -2.81 -1.98
CA GLU A 254 -21.03 -2.25 -3.20
C GLU A 254 -20.73 -0.75 -3.33
N GLN A 255 -20.57 -0.05 -2.20
CA GLN A 255 -20.25 1.37 -2.12
C GLN A 255 -18.76 1.63 -1.86
N ASP A 256 -17.89 0.65 -2.14
CA ASP A 256 -16.44 0.70 -1.97
C ASP A 256 -15.96 1.00 -0.53
N VAL A 257 -16.74 0.61 0.49
CA VAL A 257 -16.32 0.64 1.89
C VAL A 257 -15.89 -0.76 2.31
N THR A 258 -14.63 -0.90 2.74
CA THR A 258 -14.11 -2.17 3.24
C THR A 258 -14.59 -2.40 4.66
N THR A 259 -15.12 -3.59 4.92
CA THR A 259 -15.63 -3.94 6.24
C THR A 259 -14.87 -5.08 6.90
N LEU A 260 -15.35 -5.51 8.07
CA LEU A 260 -14.76 -6.54 8.89
C LEU A 260 -15.77 -7.68 9.06
N VAL A 261 -15.30 -8.92 8.96
CA VAL A 261 -16.15 -10.11 9.13
C VAL A 261 -15.47 -11.10 10.07
N ASN A 262 -16.26 -11.99 10.67
CA ASN A 262 -15.75 -13.09 11.49
C ASN A 262 -16.21 -14.44 10.92
N ARG A 263 -15.30 -15.13 10.24
CA ARG A 263 -15.46 -16.52 9.82
C ARG A 263 -14.12 -17.22 9.87
N ASN A 264 -14.01 -18.20 10.76
CA ASN A 264 -12.73 -18.84 11.08
C ASN A 264 -11.66 -17.79 11.45
N GLY A 265 -12.06 -16.84 12.32
CA GLY A 265 -11.28 -15.67 12.70
C GLY A 265 -11.74 -14.38 12.03
N PHE A 266 -11.25 -13.27 12.56
CA PHE A 266 -11.52 -11.92 12.08
C PHE A 266 -10.72 -11.62 10.81
N ARG A 267 -11.37 -10.98 9.83
CA ARG A 267 -10.82 -10.71 8.51
C ARG A 267 -11.30 -9.35 8.00
N PHE A 268 -10.47 -8.69 7.20
CA PHE A 268 -10.94 -7.62 6.32
C PHE A 268 -11.78 -8.24 5.19
N TRP A 269 -12.85 -7.57 4.82
CA TRP A 269 -13.77 -7.97 3.76
C TRP A 269 -14.08 -6.78 2.86
N GLY A 270 -13.34 -6.73 1.76
CA GLY A 270 -13.36 -5.64 0.79
C GLY A 270 -11.98 -5.42 0.20
N SER A 271 -11.94 -5.16 -1.10
CA SER A 271 -10.69 -4.94 -1.85
C SER A 271 -10.71 -3.67 -2.70
N ARG A 272 -11.79 -2.89 -2.62
CA ARG A 272 -11.99 -1.72 -3.47
C ARG A 272 -11.38 -0.46 -2.89
N THR A 273 -10.98 0.46 -3.76
CA THR A 273 -10.42 1.77 -3.43
C THR A 273 -11.47 2.86 -3.59
N CYS A 274 -11.09 4.10 -3.31
CA CYS A 274 -11.97 5.24 -3.56
C CYS A 274 -11.93 5.75 -5.01
N SER A 275 -11.29 5.03 -5.93
CA SER A 275 -11.08 5.46 -7.32
C SER A 275 -12.39 5.80 -8.03
N PHE A 276 -12.43 6.94 -8.71
CA PHE A 276 -13.46 7.22 -9.71
C PHE A 276 -13.25 6.42 -11.01
N ASP A 277 -12.00 6.13 -11.35
CA ASP A 277 -11.65 5.33 -12.53
C ASP A 277 -11.82 3.83 -12.24
N PRO A 278 -12.73 3.11 -12.96
CA PRO A 278 -12.92 1.68 -12.79
C PRO A 278 -11.64 0.86 -13.04
N LEU A 279 -10.68 1.35 -13.83
CA LEU A 279 -9.41 0.68 -14.07
C LEU A 279 -8.53 0.57 -12.83
N PHE A 280 -8.84 1.32 -11.76
CA PHE A 280 -8.13 1.26 -10.48
C PHE A 280 -9.07 0.98 -9.30
N ALA A 281 -10.18 0.27 -9.58
CA ALA A 281 -11.16 -0.11 -8.58
C ALA A 281 -10.54 -0.91 -7.42
N PHE A 282 -9.53 -1.74 -7.68
CA PHE A 282 -8.93 -2.62 -6.65
C PHE A 282 -7.64 -2.06 -6.05
N GLU A 283 -7.45 -2.30 -4.74
CA GLU A 283 -6.26 -1.94 -3.98
C GLU A 283 -4.97 -2.37 -4.69
N ASN A 284 -4.91 -3.64 -5.09
CA ASN A 284 -3.73 -4.22 -5.71
C ASN A 284 -3.44 -3.63 -7.10
N TYR A 285 -4.42 -3.08 -7.80
CA TYR A 285 -4.21 -2.42 -9.09
C TYR A 285 -3.48 -1.09 -8.90
N THR A 286 -3.90 -0.31 -7.89
CA THR A 286 -3.17 0.89 -7.49
C THR A 286 -1.75 0.57 -7.04
N ARG A 287 -1.58 -0.41 -6.15
CA ARG A 287 -0.26 -0.79 -5.67
C ARG A 287 0.64 -1.31 -6.80
N THR A 288 0.11 -2.13 -7.71
CA THR A 288 0.88 -2.66 -8.85
C THR A 288 1.43 -1.55 -9.73
N ALA A 289 0.59 -0.57 -10.09
CA ALA A 289 1.04 0.58 -10.88
C ALA A 289 2.16 1.37 -10.20
N GLN A 290 2.02 1.62 -8.89
CA GLN A 290 3.02 2.35 -8.09
C GLN A 290 4.35 1.58 -7.99
N VAL A 291 4.29 0.26 -7.77
CA VAL A 291 5.48 -0.60 -7.65
C VAL A 291 6.23 -0.72 -8.97
N ILE A 292 5.53 -0.89 -10.09
CA ILE A 292 6.13 -0.97 -11.43
C ILE A 292 6.82 0.36 -11.76
N ALA A 293 6.12 1.47 -11.60
CA ALA A 293 6.63 2.78 -11.97
C ALA A 293 7.91 3.13 -11.20
N ASP A 294 7.96 2.86 -9.90
CA ASP A 294 9.14 3.18 -9.08
C ASP A 294 10.28 2.16 -9.26
N SER A 295 9.98 0.87 -9.42
CA SER A 295 11.03 -0.15 -9.68
C SER A 295 11.73 0.10 -11.02
N ILE A 296 10.98 0.42 -12.07
CA ILE A 296 11.55 0.75 -13.39
C ILE A 296 12.37 2.04 -13.29
N ALA A 297 11.81 3.10 -12.69
CA ALA A 297 12.47 4.40 -12.60
C ALA A 297 13.77 4.35 -11.78
N GLU A 298 13.77 3.71 -10.61
CA GLU A 298 14.96 3.60 -9.76
C GLU A 298 16.10 2.85 -10.47
N ALA A 299 15.79 1.84 -11.28
CA ALA A 299 16.79 1.12 -12.06
C ALA A 299 17.44 1.97 -13.16
N GLN A 300 16.73 2.99 -13.68
CA GLN A 300 17.27 3.88 -14.71
C GLN A 300 18.21 4.96 -14.15
N MET A 301 18.30 5.11 -12.81
CA MET A 301 19.14 6.14 -12.19
C MET A 301 20.62 6.05 -12.61
N ALA A 302 21.12 4.84 -12.86
CA ALA A 302 22.51 4.64 -13.25
C ALA A 302 22.74 4.73 -14.78
N ILE A 303 21.67 4.98 -15.55
CA ILE A 303 21.64 5.13 -17.01
C ILE A 303 21.39 6.59 -17.41
N ILE A 304 20.73 7.37 -16.54
CA ILE A 304 20.53 8.81 -16.74
C ILE A 304 21.87 9.50 -16.98
N ASP A 305 21.86 10.51 -17.85
CA ASP A 305 23.06 11.22 -18.34
C ASP A 305 24.06 10.36 -19.15
N GLY A 306 23.68 9.13 -19.50
CA GLY A 306 24.40 8.29 -20.45
C GLY A 306 24.30 8.78 -21.90
N PRO A 307 25.19 8.31 -22.80
CA PRO A 307 25.16 8.68 -24.21
C PRO A 307 23.91 8.13 -24.90
N LEU A 308 23.03 9.01 -25.40
CA LEU A 308 21.81 8.65 -26.13
C LEU A 308 22.14 8.16 -27.55
N ASN A 309 22.67 6.94 -27.65
CA ASN A 309 22.84 6.19 -28.88
C ASN A 309 21.69 5.16 -29.05
N PRO A 310 21.49 4.58 -30.25
CA PRO A 310 20.39 3.63 -30.46
C PRO A 310 20.44 2.37 -29.60
N SER A 311 21.61 1.97 -29.08
CA SER A 311 21.71 0.84 -28.15
C SER A 311 21.10 1.14 -26.78
N LEU A 312 21.19 2.38 -26.29
CA LEU A 312 20.72 2.71 -24.95
C LEU A 312 19.21 2.43 -24.75
N PRO A 313 18.28 2.93 -25.60
CA PRO A 313 16.87 2.59 -25.49
C PRO A 313 16.58 1.10 -25.65
N ARG A 314 17.34 0.40 -26.52
CA ARG A 314 17.19 -1.05 -26.72
C ARG A 314 17.52 -1.83 -25.45
N ASP A 315 18.66 -1.51 -24.81
CA ASP A 315 19.10 -2.18 -23.59
C ASP A 315 18.12 -1.94 -22.43
N ILE A 316 17.55 -0.72 -22.34
CA ILE A 316 16.51 -0.39 -21.37
C ILE A 316 15.26 -1.24 -21.61
N ILE A 317 14.78 -1.32 -22.86
CA ILE A 317 13.61 -2.13 -23.23
C ILE A 317 13.84 -3.61 -22.89
N GLU A 318 14.99 -4.17 -23.25
CA GLU A 318 15.32 -5.57 -22.96
C GLU A 318 15.35 -5.86 -21.45
N THR A 319 15.89 -4.92 -20.67
CA THR A 319 15.94 -5.01 -19.20
C THR A 319 14.54 -4.93 -18.58
N ILE A 320 13.69 -3.99 -19.03
CA ILE A 320 12.30 -3.86 -18.57
C ILE A 320 11.48 -5.12 -18.93
N ASN A 321 11.60 -5.59 -20.17
CA ASN A 321 10.93 -6.82 -20.60
C ASN A 321 11.43 -8.06 -19.86
N GLY A 322 12.71 -8.11 -19.51
CA GLY A 322 13.26 -9.12 -18.61
C GLY A 322 12.56 -9.14 -17.26
N LYS A 323 12.33 -7.95 -16.68
CA LYS A 323 11.63 -7.83 -15.39
C LYS A 323 10.14 -8.18 -15.48
N PHE A 324 9.45 -7.80 -16.56
CA PHE A 324 8.07 -8.21 -16.75
C PHE A 324 7.93 -9.72 -16.89
N ARG A 325 8.82 -10.39 -17.61
CA ARG A 325 8.84 -11.87 -17.66
C ARG A 325 9.03 -12.49 -16.28
N GLU A 326 9.94 -11.94 -15.47
CA GLU A 326 10.13 -12.38 -14.08
C GLU A 326 8.85 -12.25 -13.26
N TRP A 327 8.23 -11.05 -13.24
CA TRP A 327 7.00 -10.81 -12.50
C TRP A 327 5.82 -11.66 -12.99
N THR A 328 5.69 -11.88 -14.30
CA THR A 328 4.67 -12.78 -14.84
C THR A 328 4.91 -14.23 -14.41
N SER A 329 6.15 -14.71 -14.46
CA SER A 329 6.48 -16.08 -14.03
C SER A 329 6.20 -16.33 -12.54
N GLN A 330 6.35 -15.28 -11.71
CA GLN A 330 6.07 -15.32 -10.27
C GLN A 330 4.58 -15.07 -9.95
N GLY A 331 3.75 -14.76 -10.95
CA GLY A 331 2.33 -14.47 -10.76
C GLY A 331 2.03 -13.09 -10.17
N TYR A 332 3.01 -12.16 -10.16
CA TYR A 332 2.79 -10.76 -9.75
C TYR A 332 2.03 -9.96 -10.82
N LEU A 333 2.11 -10.39 -12.07
CA LEU A 333 1.43 -9.81 -13.23
C LEU A 333 0.86 -10.90 -14.12
N ILE A 334 -0.18 -10.58 -14.88
CA ILE A 334 -0.65 -11.46 -15.98
C ILE A 334 0.29 -11.31 -17.18
N GLY A 335 0.80 -10.10 -17.44
CA GLY A 335 1.69 -9.79 -18.54
C GLY A 335 2.15 -8.34 -18.51
N GLY A 336 3.17 -8.04 -19.31
CA GLY A 336 3.65 -6.68 -19.55
C GLY A 336 4.71 -6.68 -20.65
N SER A 337 4.79 -5.58 -21.39
CA SER A 337 5.74 -5.42 -22.48
C SER A 337 6.17 -3.96 -22.59
N ALA A 338 7.41 -3.71 -22.99
CA ALA A 338 7.97 -2.41 -23.27
C ALA A 338 8.49 -2.35 -24.71
N TRP A 339 8.35 -1.20 -25.36
CA TRP A 339 8.78 -0.98 -26.74
C TRP A 339 9.20 0.47 -26.99
N TYR A 340 9.82 0.69 -28.15
CA TYR A 340 10.17 2.00 -28.64
C TYR A 340 9.14 2.44 -29.67
N ASP A 341 8.43 3.53 -29.42
CA ASP A 341 7.55 4.16 -30.40
C ASP A 341 8.29 5.28 -31.15
N PRO A 342 8.47 5.20 -32.48
CA PRO A 342 9.10 6.27 -33.24
C PRO A 342 8.27 7.55 -33.33
N GLU A 343 6.96 7.51 -33.10
CA GLU A 343 6.06 8.68 -33.25
C GLU A 343 6.41 9.84 -32.29
N PRO A 344 6.52 9.65 -30.95
CA PRO A 344 6.93 10.71 -30.04
C PRO A 344 8.43 11.01 -30.07
N ASN A 345 9.25 10.09 -30.61
CA ASN A 345 10.71 10.20 -30.66
C ASN A 345 11.20 10.82 -31.97
N THR A 346 10.74 12.03 -32.26
CA THR A 346 11.19 12.79 -33.43
C THR A 346 12.66 13.21 -33.31
N THR A 347 13.26 13.64 -34.43
CA THR A 347 14.65 14.12 -34.44
C THR A 347 14.89 15.27 -33.48
N ASP A 348 13.92 16.17 -33.31
CA ASP A 348 14.07 17.34 -32.43
C ASP A 348 13.97 16.95 -30.95
N VAL A 349 13.12 15.98 -30.62
CA VAL A 349 13.04 15.39 -29.28
C VAL A 349 14.36 14.75 -28.90
N LEU A 350 14.90 13.88 -29.77
CA LEU A 350 16.17 13.20 -29.53
C LEU A 350 17.34 14.20 -29.45
N LYS A 351 17.37 15.21 -30.32
CA LYS A 351 18.36 16.31 -30.26
C LYS A 351 18.28 17.10 -28.95
N SER A 352 17.10 17.21 -28.34
CA SER A 352 16.91 17.84 -27.04
C SER A 352 17.33 16.95 -25.85
N GLY A 353 17.87 15.76 -26.12
CA GLY A 353 18.31 14.80 -25.09
C GLY A 353 17.15 14.03 -24.44
N LYS A 354 15.97 14.02 -25.06
CA LYS A 354 14.78 13.32 -24.55
C LYS A 354 14.53 12.05 -25.35
N ALA A 355 14.04 11.01 -24.69
CA ALA A 355 13.56 9.80 -25.31
C ALA A 355 12.32 9.30 -24.56
N TYR A 356 11.36 8.76 -25.31
CA TYR A 356 10.14 8.17 -24.81
C TYR A 356 10.19 6.65 -25.03
N LEU A 357 9.86 5.91 -23.99
CA LEU A 357 9.72 4.47 -24.02
C LEU A 357 8.36 4.12 -23.44
N ASP A 358 7.61 3.33 -24.18
CA ASP A 358 6.27 2.92 -23.80
C ASP A 358 6.32 1.54 -23.15
N TYR A 359 5.43 1.33 -22.20
CA TYR A 359 5.21 0.02 -21.62
C TYR A 359 3.76 -0.17 -21.20
N GLU A 360 3.30 -1.40 -21.31
CA GLU A 360 2.00 -1.85 -20.85
C GLU A 360 2.15 -2.94 -19.78
N TYR A 361 1.13 -3.10 -18.95
CA TYR A 361 1.07 -4.16 -17.95
C TYR A 361 -0.38 -4.52 -17.63
N THR A 362 -0.59 -5.77 -17.23
CA THR A 362 -1.90 -6.25 -16.74
C THR A 362 -1.74 -6.72 -15.30
N PRO A 363 -2.32 -5.99 -14.30
CA PRO A 363 -2.32 -6.42 -12.91
C PRO A 363 -3.18 -7.68 -12.73
N VAL A 364 -2.94 -8.44 -11.65
CA VAL A 364 -3.71 -9.65 -11.35
C VAL A 364 -5.06 -9.29 -10.74
N PRO A 365 -6.22 -9.61 -11.35
CA PRO A 365 -7.53 -9.36 -10.76
C PRO A 365 -7.73 -10.16 -9.46
N PRO A 366 -8.22 -9.53 -8.37
CA PRO A 366 -8.74 -10.29 -7.25
C PRO A 366 -10.05 -10.96 -7.66
N LEU A 367 -10.25 -12.22 -7.23
CA LEU A 367 -11.51 -12.93 -7.41
C LEU A 367 -12.54 -12.41 -6.39
N GLU A 368 -13.17 -11.27 -6.70
CA GLU A 368 -14.15 -10.62 -5.81
C GLU A 368 -15.48 -11.37 -5.73
N ASN A 369 -15.96 -11.95 -6.83
CA ASN A 369 -17.22 -12.69 -6.88
C ASN A 369 -17.10 -13.95 -7.77
N LEU A 370 -17.31 -15.12 -7.17
CA LEU A 370 -17.30 -16.41 -7.87
C LEU A 370 -18.73 -16.95 -8.00
N MET A 371 -19.26 -17.01 -9.23
CA MET A 371 -20.59 -17.55 -9.50
C MET A 371 -20.53 -19.06 -9.80
N LEU A 372 -21.00 -19.88 -8.87
CA LEU A 372 -21.15 -21.33 -9.08
C LEU A 372 -22.54 -21.65 -9.66
N ARG A 373 -22.58 -22.19 -10.88
CA ARG A 373 -23.83 -22.53 -11.57
C ARG A 373 -24.16 -24.01 -11.37
N GLN A 374 -24.89 -24.31 -10.30
CA GLN A 374 -25.35 -25.68 -10.00
C GLN A 374 -26.46 -26.11 -10.98
N ARG A 375 -26.41 -27.36 -11.43
CA ARG A 375 -27.43 -27.98 -12.29
C ARG A 375 -27.74 -29.37 -11.78
N ILE A 376 -29.03 -29.70 -11.66
CA ILE A 376 -29.48 -31.08 -11.47
C ILE A 376 -29.44 -31.76 -12.85
N THR A 377 -28.96 -33.00 -12.93
CA THR A 377 -28.89 -33.75 -14.18
C THR A 377 -29.18 -35.23 -13.97
N ASP A 378 -30.01 -35.79 -14.85
CA ASP A 378 -30.33 -37.22 -14.87
C ASP A 378 -29.36 -38.03 -15.75
N ARG A 379 -28.35 -37.37 -16.35
CA ARG A 379 -27.37 -38.03 -17.23
C ARG A 379 -26.67 -39.21 -16.54
N TYR A 380 -26.45 -39.11 -15.24
CA TYR A 380 -25.81 -40.16 -14.45
C TYR A 380 -26.76 -41.28 -14.03
N LEU A 381 -28.06 -41.10 -14.21
CA LEU A 381 -29.09 -42.12 -13.98
C LEU A 381 -29.39 -42.93 -15.25
N ALA A 382 -28.99 -42.45 -16.43
CA ALA A 382 -29.26 -43.13 -17.70
C ALA A 382 -28.66 -44.55 -17.76
N ASP A 383 -27.45 -44.73 -17.22
CA ASP A 383 -26.77 -46.05 -17.17
C ASP A 383 -26.96 -46.74 -15.82
N PHE A 384 -27.90 -46.31 -14.98
CA PHE A 384 -28.06 -46.81 -13.62
C PHE A 384 -28.29 -48.33 -13.60
N ALA A 385 -29.15 -48.85 -14.48
CA ALA A 385 -29.39 -50.29 -14.60
C ALA A 385 -28.15 -51.09 -15.03
N ALA A 386 -27.35 -50.52 -15.95
CA ALA A 386 -26.08 -51.12 -16.38
C ALA A 386 -25.03 -51.13 -15.27
N ARG A 387 -24.98 -50.10 -14.40
CA ARG A 387 -24.09 -50.03 -13.24
C ARG A 387 -24.49 -50.93 -12.07
N VAL A 388 -25.79 -51.21 -11.92
CA VAL A 388 -26.28 -52.17 -10.91
C VAL A 388 -25.98 -53.61 -11.30
N SER A 389 -25.86 -53.87 -12.61
CA SER A 389 -25.65 -55.22 -13.16
C SER A 389 -24.17 -55.60 -13.37
N ALA A 390 -23.24 -54.66 -13.11
CA ALA A 390 -21.78 -54.85 -13.18
C ALA A 390 -21.20 -55.02 -11.78
#